data_AF-A0A923S6B8-F1
#
_entry.id   AF-A0A923S6B8-F1
#
_cell.length_a   1.000
_cell.length_b   1.000
_cell.length_c   1.000
_cell.angle_alpha   90.00
_cell.angle_beta   90.00
_cell.angle_gamma   90.00
#
_symmetry.space_group_name_H-M   'P 1'
#
loop_
_entity.id
_entity.type
_entity.pdbx_description
1 polymer ?
#
loop_
_entity_poly.entity_id
_entity_poly.type
_entity_poly.pdbx_seq_one_letter_code
_entity_poly.pdbx_strand_id
1 'polypeptide(L)'
;MTEQEKLINVDLYGDGSRNSRLRAEYIYCDHADVCSVYKEGKCFRKTTLFGVRCEFGRIACVDGGTKKTKMYGRVYSEAKDSERYHKLSYPNNTYIAKIGDGAFLAPPYVRIERGPDSRLFCHDPGFGCNRLFVPIDELTPDNINRICTYHPRAMLGGEIKSYQTETIPIFLHQLSKLFPEQYNAFIAAFPDYELKAPDYRGKYAKLSTCNRELTYRDAHGNSFRFDGDELVCDKYRIGGFMPFSSSGYAQMRIPVTDDMQVKITDSNQVTDQTVLM
;
A
#
# COMPACT_ATOMS: atom_id res chain seq x y z
N MET A 1 6.17 20.72 23.12
CA MET A 1 7.11 21.19 22.07
C MET A 1 6.39 20.95 20.75
N THR A 2 6.11 22.00 19.97
CA THR A 2 5.47 21.85 18.65
C THR A 2 6.47 21.15 17.72
N GLU A 3 6.28 19.85 17.48
CA GLU A 3 7.08 19.12 16.51
C GLU A 3 6.93 19.81 15.15
N GLN A 4 8.05 20.24 14.59
CA GLN A 4 8.07 20.93 13.31
C GLN A 4 7.81 19.89 12.21
N GLU A 5 6.73 20.06 11.45
CA GLU A 5 6.38 19.13 10.36
C GLU A 5 7.57 18.97 9.39
N LYS A 6 7.99 17.72 9.15
CA LYS A 6 9.10 17.40 8.26
C LYS A 6 8.59 17.12 6.85
N LEU A 7 9.30 17.57 5.82
CA LEU A 7 9.04 17.16 4.44
C LEU A 7 9.43 15.69 4.29
N ILE A 8 8.46 14.83 3.98
CA ILE A 8 8.68 13.39 3.88
C ILE A 8 8.66 12.87 2.44
N ASN A 9 7.99 13.57 1.52
CA ASN A 9 7.91 13.15 0.12
C ASN A 9 7.53 14.31 -0.80
N VAL A 10 8.05 14.29 -2.03
CA VAL A 10 7.66 15.22 -3.11
C VAL A 10 7.26 14.44 -4.34
N ASP A 11 6.14 14.81 -4.96
CA ASP A 11 5.68 14.24 -6.22
C ASP A 11 5.32 15.29 -7.25
N LEU A 12 5.41 14.89 -8.51
CA LEU A 12 4.94 15.64 -9.65
C LEU A 12 3.79 14.88 -10.33
N TYR A 13 2.71 15.60 -10.60
CA TYR A 13 1.53 15.10 -11.28
C TYR A 13 1.28 15.92 -12.55
N GLY A 14 0.86 15.23 -13.62
CA GLY A 14 0.61 15.79 -14.94
C GLY A 14 1.02 14.80 -16.03
N ASP A 15 0.35 14.83 -17.17
CA ASP A 15 0.61 13.89 -18.29
C ASP A 15 1.85 14.27 -19.14
N GLY A 16 2.54 15.36 -18.79
CA GLY A 16 3.71 15.85 -19.50
C GLY A 16 3.44 16.44 -20.88
N SER A 17 2.19 16.51 -21.34
CA SER A 17 1.82 17.16 -22.59
C SER A 17 1.99 18.67 -22.50
N ARG A 18 2.06 19.32 -23.67
CA ARG A 18 2.33 20.77 -23.76
C ARG A 18 1.25 21.64 -23.09
N ASN A 19 0.02 21.15 -23.03
CA ASN A 19 -1.13 21.88 -22.51
C ASN A 19 -1.55 21.42 -21.11
N SER A 20 -1.00 20.31 -20.61
CA SER A 20 -1.27 19.84 -19.26
C SER A 20 -0.54 20.68 -18.22
N ARG A 21 -1.19 20.86 -17.08
CA ARG A 21 -0.63 21.60 -15.95
C ARG A 21 0.19 20.66 -15.09
N LEU A 22 1.34 21.13 -14.63
CA LEU A 22 2.14 20.45 -13.62
C LEU A 22 1.60 20.79 -12.23
N ARG A 23 1.34 19.78 -11.42
CA ARG A 23 1.08 19.93 -9.99
C ARG A 23 2.20 19.26 -9.21
N ALA A 24 2.91 20.03 -8.40
CA ALA A 24 3.80 19.47 -7.39
C ALA A 24 3.05 19.30 -6.07
N GLU A 25 3.22 18.16 -5.42
CA GLU A 25 2.70 17.88 -4.09
C GLU A 25 3.85 17.61 -3.14
N TYR A 26 3.87 18.37 -2.04
CA TYR A 26 4.84 18.25 -0.97
C TYR A 26 4.10 17.71 0.26
N ILE A 27 4.50 16.52 0.71
CA ILE A 27 3.88 15.83 1.84
C ILE A 27 4.72 16.11 3.09
N TYR A 28 4.06 16.65 4.11
CA TYR A 28 4.65 16.93 5.41
C TYR A 28 3.99 16.07 6.48
N CYS A 29 4.76 15.67 7.48
CA CYS A 29 4.27 14.92 8.63
C CYS A 29 5.20 15.15 9.82
N ASP A 30 4.62 15.31 11.00
CA ASP A 30 5.30 15.32 12.30
C ASP A 30 5.42 13.91 12.89
N HIS A 31 4.45 13.02 12.63
CA HIS A 31 4.42 11.64 13.15
C HIS A 31 5.21 10.62 12.31
N ALA A 32 6.05 11.05 11.38
CA ALA A 32 6.73 10.16 10.43
C ALA A 32 7.62 9.13 11.14
N ASP A 33 8.40 9.56 12.14
CA ASP A 33 9.39 8.71 12.82
C ASP A 33 8.74 7.58 13.65
N VAL A 34 7.48 7.77 14.06
CA VAL A 34 6.69 6.81 14.85
C VAL A 34 5.62 6.07 14.03
N CYS A 35 5.60 6.24 12.71
CA CYS A 35 4.60 5.63 11.82
C CYS A 35 5.13 4.34 11.18
N SER A 36 4.42 3.22 11.38
CA SER A 36 4.80 1.92 10.81
C SER A 36 4.79 1.94 9.28
N VAL A 37 3.80 2.60 8.67
CA VAL A 37 3.65 2.69 7.21
C VAL A 37 4.75 3.53 6.57
N TYR A 38 5.21 4.59 7.25
CA TYR A 38 6.31 5.41 6.76
C TYR A 38 7.64 4.63 6.73
N LYS A 39 7.88 3.78 7.74
CA LYS A 39 9.06 2.90 7.79
C LYS A 39 9.12 1.90 6.63
N GLU A 40 7.96 1.53 6.06
CA GLU A 40 7.86 0.71 4.85
C GLU A 40 8.01 1.50 3.54
N GLY A 41 8.33 2.80 3.59
CA GLY A 41 8.40 3.65 2.40
C GLY A 41 7.03 3.95 1.81
N LYS A 42 5.98 4.01 2.63
CA LYS A 42 4.60 4.27 2.20
C LYS A 42 3.98 5.45 2.94
N CYS A 43 2.92 6.02 2.39
CA CYS A 43 2.13 7.03 3.08
C CYS A 43 0.70 7.13 2.53
N PHE A 44 -0.30 7.14 3.42
CA PHE A 44 -1.69 7.40 3.04
C PHE A 44 -1.91 8.82 2.48
N ARG A 45 -0.99 9.77 2.66
CA ARG A 45 -1.09 11.09 2.00
C ARG A 45 -0.58 11.11 0.56
N LYS A 46 0.02 10.02 0.07
CA LYS A 46 0.34 9.88 -1.35
C LYS A 46 -0.97 9.96 -2.15
N THR A 47 -1.03 10.84 -3.15
CA THR A 47 -2.26 10.99 -3.93
C THR A 47 -2.49 9.77 -4.82
N THR A 48 -3.63 9.11 -4.60
CA THR A 48 -4.20 8.05 -5.44
C THR A 48 -5.72 8.26 -5.58
N LEU A 49 -6.32 7.64 -6.59
CA LEU A 49 -7.78 7.70 -6.80
C LEU A 49 -8.50 6.97 -5.66
N PHE A 50 -9.48 7.63 -5.04
CA PHE A 50 -10.23 7.12 -3.88
C PHE A 50 -9.39 6.75 -2.65
N GLY A 51 -8.14 7.22 -2.56
CA GLY A 51 -7.26 6.96 -1.42
C GLY A 51 -7.68 7.67 -0.14
N VAL A 52 -7.57 6.98 1.00
CA VAL A 52 -7.72 7.56 2.33
C VAL A 52 -6.55 8.49 2.63
N ARG A 53 -6.80 9.58 3.38
CA ARG A 53 -5.79 10.60 3.66
C ARG A 53 -5.51 10.73 5.15
N CYS A 54 -4.43 10.14 5.67
CA CYS A 54 -4.06 10.20 7.09
C CYS A 54 -4.17 11.63 7.69
N GLU A 55 -4.81 11.78 8.85
CA GLU A 55 -5.10 13.11 9.43
C GLU A 55 -3.85 13.87 9.88
N PHE A 56 -2.79 13.17 10.31
CA PHE A 56 -1.53 13.77 10.76
C PHE A 56 -0.69 14.37 9.62
N GLY A 57 -0.83 13.85 8.40
CA GLY A 57 -0.05 14.35 7.27
C GLY A 57 -0.73 15.55 6.60
N ARG A 58 0.08 16.48 6.10
CA ARG A 58 -0.37 17.65 5.31
C ARG A 58 0.19 17.58 3.90
N ILE A 59 -0.59 18.04 2.92
CA ILE A 59 -0.15 18.18 1.52
C ILE A 59 -0.15 19.67 1.17
N ALA A 60 0.98 20.18 0.70
CA ALA A 60 1.05 21.47 0.04
C ALA A 60 1.08 21.25 -1.49
N CYS A 61 0.15 21.87 -2.21
CA CYS A 61 0.09 21.79 -3.65
C CYS A 61 0.67 23.08 -4.26
N VAL A 62 1.60 22.93 -5.19
CA VAL A 62 2.13 24.04 -6.00
C VAL A 62 1.75 23.79 -7.46
N ASP A 63 1.08 24.77 -8.05
CA ASP A 63 0.74 24.74 -9.48
C ASP A 63 1.89 25.31 -10.30
N GLY A 64 2.56 24.44 -11.05
CA GLY A 64 3.66 24.81 -11.95
C GLY A 64 3.19 25.39 -13.28
N GLY A 65 1.88 25.43 -13.54
CA GLY A 65 1.33 25.85 -14.83
C GLY A 65 1.65 24.86 -15.95
N THR A 66 1.54 25.32 -17.20
CA THR A 66 1.86 24.51 -18.38
C THR A 66 3.32 24.67 -18.78
N LYS A 67 3.83 23.77 -19.63
CA LYS A 67 5.20 23.81 -20.19
C LYS A 67 5.58 25.13 -20.87
N LYS A 68 4.61 25.97 -21.24
CA LYS A 68 4.84 27.29 -21.85
C LYS A 68 5.26 28.35 -20.82
N THR A 69 5.08 28.08 -19.54
CA THR A 69 5.33 29.03 -18.46
C THR A 69 6.71 28.80 -17.84
N LYS A 70 7.38 29.88 -17.39
CA LYS A 70 8.65 29.78 -16.65
C LYS A 70 8.49 29.03 -15.32
N MET A 71 7.29 29.08 -14.74
CA MET A 71 6.92 28.36 -13.52
C MET A 71 7.07 26.85 -13.66
N TYR A 72 6.79 26.28 -14.83
CA TYR A 72 6.87 24.84 -15.05
C TYR A 72 8.30 24.34 -14.82
N GLY A 73 9.29 24.97 -15.46
CA GLY A 73 10.68 24.57 -15.34
C GLY A 73 11.17 24.69 -13.90
N ARG A 74 10.84 25.79 -13.23
CA ARG A 74 11.22 26.03 -11.83
C ARG A 74 10.67 24.96 -10.89
N VAL A 75 9.34 24.75 -10.90
CA VAL A 75 8.67 23.77 -10.02
C VAL A 75 9.12 22.34 -10.33
N TYR A 76 9.32 22.01 -11.60
CA TYR A 76 9.81 20.70 -12.01
C TYR A 76 11.21 20.42 -11.44
N SER A 77 12.15 21.35 -11.63
CA SER A 77 13.52 21.21 -11.11
C SER A 77 13.56 21.18 -9.59
N GLU A 78 12.91 22.14 -8.92
CA GLU A 78 12.85 22.19 -7.44
C GLU A 78 12.29 20.90 -6.83
N ALA A 79 11.28 20.30 -7.46
CA ALA A 79 10.73 19.03 -7.00
C ALA A 79 11.69 17.85 -7.25
N LYS A 80 12.31 17.78 -8.43
CA LYS A 80 13.24 16.71 -8.82
C LYS A 80 14.54 16.71 -8.02
N ASP A 81 15.02 17.89 -7.66
CA ASP A 81 16.27 18.07 -6.91
C ASP A 81 16.10 17.79 -5.41
N SER A 82 14.86 17.61 -4.93
CA SER A 82 14.59 17.23 -3.55
C SER A 82 15.08 15.81 -3.25
N GLU A 83 15.81 15.64 -2.14
CA GLU A 83 16.20 14.30 -1.62
C GLU A 83 14.99 13.41 -1.32
N ARG A 84 13.82 14.01 -1.12
CA ARG A 84 12.54 13.34 -0.83
C ARG A 84 11.69 13.12 -2.08
N TYR A 85 12.24 13.35 -3.27
CA TYR A 85 11.53 13.13 -4.51
C TYR A 85 11.17 11.65 -4.70
N HIS A 86 9.86 11.40 -4.85
CA HIS A 86 9.27 10.11 -5.17
C HIS A 86 9.71 8.94 -4.27
N LYS A 87 9.90 9.19 -2.97
CA LYS A 87 10.37 8.18 -2.01
C LYS A 87 9.27 7.31 -1.43
N LEU A 88 8.02 7.76 -1.48
CA LEU A 88 6.89 7.05 -0.88
C LEU A 88 5.89 6.55 -1.91
N SER A 89 5.30 5.37 -1.66
CA SER A 89 4.14 4.85 -2.40
C SER A 89 2.86 4.91 -1.54
N TYR A 90 1.70 4.70 -2.17
CA TYR A 90 0.43 4.63 -1.43
C TYR A 90 0.22 3.21 -0.89
N PRO A 91 -0.19 3.02 0.37
CA PRO A 91 -0.37 1.70 0.97
C PRO A 91 -1.72 1.06 0.58
N ASN A 92 -1.84 0.51 -0.63
CA ASN A 92 -3.10 -0.07 -1.15
C ASN A 92 -3.62 -1.27 -0.34
N ASN A 93 -2.71 -2.00 0.31
CA ASN A 93 -3.00 -3.25 1.01
C ASN A 93 -2.83 -3.16 2.53
N THR A 94 -2.74 -1.94 3.08
CA THR A 94 -2.62 -1.72 4.52
C THR A 94 -3.93 -1.18 5.08
N TYR A 95 -4.52 -1.91 6.02
CA TYR A 95 -5.82 -1.60 6.61
C TYR A 95 -5.71 -1.14 8.06
N ILE A 96 -4.58 -1.40 8.69
CA ILE A 96 -4.23 -0.87 10.02
C ILE A 96 -2.76 -0.43 10.02
N ALA A 97 -2.48 0.69 10.66
CA ALA A 97 -1.14 1.22 10.82
C ALA A 97 -0.91 1.66 12.27
N LYS A 98 0.30 1.45 12.80
CA LYS A 98 0.69 1.96 14.10
C LYS A 98 1.29 3.36 13.93
N ILE A 99 0.77 4.34 14.66
CA ILE A 99 1.28 5.71 14.68
C ILE A 99 1.38 6.13 16.14
N GLY A 100 2.59 6.19 16.67
CA GLY A 100 2.81 6.41 18.12
C GLY A 100 2.08 5.36 18.96
N ASP A 101 1.28 5.83 19.92
CA ASP A 101 0.50 5.01 20.86
C ASP A 101 -0.95 4.76 20.38
N GLY A 102 -1.19 4.82 19.07
CA GLY A 102 -2.50 4.53 18.50
C GLY A 102 -2.43 3.79 17.17
N ALA A 103 -3.63 3.49 16.67
CA ALA A 103 -3.87 2.76 15.45
C ALA A 103 -4.67 3.60 14.47
N PHE A 104 -4.15 3.73 13.26
CA PHE A 104 -4.88 4.29 12.14
C PHE A 104 -5.58 3.16 11.39
N LEU A 105 -6.91 3.15 11.47
CA LEU A 105 -7.79 2.18 10.85
C LEU A 105 -8.24 2.70 9.48
N ALA A 106 -7.98 1.93 8.44
CA ALA A 106 -8.41 2.21 7.07
C ALA A 106 -8.82 0.94 6.29
N PRO A 107 -9.63 0.02 6.87
CA PRO A 107 -10.16 -1.09 6.09
C PRO A 107 -11.07 -0.58 4.96
N PRO A 108 -10.97 -1.14 3.75
CA PRO A 108 -11.84 -0.76 2.63
C PRO A 108 -13.30 -1.13 2.91
N TYR A 109 -14.21 -0.50 2.17
CA TYR A 109 -15.65 -0.79 2.16
C TYR A 109 -16.42 -0.51 3.45
N VAL A 110 -15.80 -0.08 4.54
CA VAL A 110 -16.49 0.22 5.80
C VAL A 110 -16.17 1.62 6.27
N ARG A 111 -17.17 2.34 6.79
CA ARG A 111 -16.97 3.59 7.53
C ARG A 111 -16.95 3.29 9.01
N ILE A 112 -15.83 3.61 9.65
CA ILE A 112 -15.65 3.44 11.11
C ILE A 112 -15.76 4.80 11.76
N GLU A 113 -16.63 4.92 12.74
CA GLU A 113 -16.82 6.14 13.52
C GLU A 113 -16.72 5.87 15.01
N ARG A 114 -16.10 6.81 15.73
CA ARG A 114 -16.09 6.80 17.19
C ARG A 114 -17.42 7.37 17.68
N GLY A 115 -18.17 6.58 18.44
CA GLY A 115 -19.35 7.04 19.16
C GLY A 115 -19.09 7.23 20.66
N PRO A 116 -20.15 7.30 21.48
CA PRO A 116 -20.04 7.45 22.93
C PRO A 116 -19.21 6.32 23.57
N ASP A 117 -18.52 6.63 24.66
CA ASP A 117 -17.73 5.69 25.46
C ASP A 117 -16.68 4.91 24.65
N SER A 118 -16.07 5.57 23.66
CA SER A 118 -15.05 4.99 22.75
C SER A 118 -15.49 3.73 22.00
N ARG A 119 -16.80 3.53 21.86
CA ARG A 119 -17.36 2.46 21.04
C ARG A 119 -17.22 2.78 19.56
N LEU A 120 -16.73 1.82 18.78
CA LEU A 120 -16.65 1.94 17.32
C LEU A 120 -17.95 1.49 16.65
N PHE A 121 -18.42 2.29 15.71
CA PHE A 121 -19.57 1.99 14.86
C PHE A 121 -19.11 1.79 13.41
N CYS A 122 -19.62 0.73 12.78
CA CYS A 122 -19.35 0.40 11.39
C CYS A 122 -20.58 0.68 10.53
N HIS A 123 -20.38 1.38 9.43
CA HIS A 123 -21.44 1.77 8.50
C HIS A 123 -21.05 1.44 7.05
N ASP A 124 -22.07 1.38 6.20
CA ASP A 124 -21.90 1.16 4.77
C ASP A 124 -21.06 2.31 4.20
N PRO A 125 -20.23 2.03 3.18
CA PRO A 125 -19.36 3.05 2.63
C PRO A 125 -20.22 4.11 1.92
N GLY A 126 -20.29 5.29 2.51
CA GLY A 126 -20.85 6.48 1.86
C GLY A 126 -19.90 7.04 0.78
N PHE A 127 -20.20 8.25 0.29
CA PHE A 127 -19.24 8.99 -0.54
C PHE A 127 -18.09 9.51 0.32
N GLY A 128 -16.89 8.97 0.12
CA GLY A 128 -15.67 9.46 0.78
C GLY A 128 -14.75 8.35 1.26
N CYS A 129 -13.61 8.77 1.80
CA CYS A 129 -12.56 7.86 2.24
C CYS A 129 -12.63 7.64 3.75
N ASN A 130 -12.98 6.41 4.14
CA ASN A 130 -13.25 6.01 5.50
C ASN A 130 -11.97 5.65 6.24
N ARG A 131 -11.68 6.39 7.31
CA ARG A 131 -10.51 6.18 8.15
C ARG A 131 -10.80 6.70 9.55
N LEU A 132 -10.12 6.14 10.54
CA LEU A 132 -10.21 6.60 11.92
C LEU A 132 -8.89 6.32 12.63
N PHE A 133 -8.28 7.33 13.25
CA PHE A 133 -7.25 7.09 14.25
C PHE A 133 -7.87 6.84 15.62
N VAL A 134 -7.46 5.76 16.26
CA VAL A 134 -7.87 5.40 17.61
C VAL A 134 -6.66 5.25 18.53
N PRO A 135 -6.73 5.76 19.76
CA PRO A 135 -5.82 5.36 20.83
C PRO A 135 -5.79 3.83 21.01
N ILE A 136 -4.67 3.29 21.47
CA ILE A 136 -4.48 1.83 21.58
C ILE A 136 -5.45 1.16 22.57
N ASP A 137 -5.90 1.87 23.60
CA ASP A 137 -6.90 1.42 24.58
C ASP A 137 -8.31 1.28 23.98
N GLU A 138 -8.59 1.96 22.87
CA GLU A 138 -9.84 1.80 22.14
C GLU A 138 -9.84 0.60 21.17
N LEU A 139 -8.68 -0.03 20.92
CA LEU A 139 -8.57 -1.33 20.21
C LEU A 139 -8.97 -2.49 21.12
N THR A 140 -10.16 -2.40 21.71
CA THR A 140 -10.72 -3.46 22.55
C THR A 140 -11.18 -4.65 21.69
N PRO A 141 -11.24 -5.86 22.27
CA PRO A 141 -11.81 -7.04 21.60
C PRO A 141 -13.17 -6.77 20.96
N ASP A 142 -14.07 -6.08 21.67
CA ASP A 142 -15.40 -5.76 21.17
C ASP A 142 -15.38 -4.82 19.96
N ASN A 143 -14.50 -3.82 19.97
CA ASN A 143 -14.35 -2.89 18.85
C ASN A 143 -13.75 -3.58 17.63
N ILE A 144 -12.77 -4.46 17.83
CA ILE A 144 -12.21 -5.30 16.76
C ILE A 144 -13.31 -6.23 16.20
N ASN A 145 -14.08 -6.89 17.06
CA ASN A 145 -15.17 -7.77 16.66
C ASN A 145 -16.23 -7.06 15.82
N ARG A 146 -16.55 -5.79 16.13
CA ARG A 146 -17.50 -4.99 15.34
C ARG A 146 -17.01 -4.73 13.91
N ILE A 147 -15.70 -4.52 13.73
CA ILE A 147 -15.10 -4.38 12.41
C ILE A 147 -15.16 -5.73 11.67
N CYS A 148 -14.81 -6.82 12.35
CA CYS A 148 -14.74 -8.16 11.76
C CYS A 148 -16.10 -8.75 11.39
N THR A 149 -17.15 -8.49 12.17
CA THR A 149 -18.51 -9.01 11.92
C THR A 149 -19.35 -8.13 11.01
N TYR A 150 -18.83 -6.99 10.55
CA TYR A 150 -19.57 -6.09 9.69
C TYR A 150 -19.74 -6.66 8.28
N HIS A 151 -20.96 -6.58 7.73
CA HIS A 151 -21.27 -7.01 6.36
C HIS A 151 -21.62 -5.79 5.50
N PRO A 152 -20.61 -5.14 4.88
CA PRO A 152 -20.83 -3.92 4.11
C PRO A 152 -21.61 -4.20 2.83
N ARG A 153 -22.45 -3.24 2.44
CA ARG A 153 -23.24 -3.27 1.21
C ARG A 153 -22.74 -2.23 0.20
N ALA A 154 -22.76 -2.58 -1.08
CA ALA A 154 -22.43 -1.67 -2.16
C ALA A 154 -23.52 -0.59 -2.33
N MET A 155 -23.16 0.57 -2.88
CA MET A 155 -24.10 1.67 -3.12
C MET A 155 -25.31 1.29 -4.00
N LEU A 156 -25.13 0.35 -4.93
CA LEU A 156 -26.20 -0.15 -5.82
C LEU A 156 -26.90 -1.40 -5.24
N GLY A 157 -26.66 -1.73 -3.97
CA GLY A 157 -27.13 -2.95 -3.33
C GLY A 157 -26.20 -4.14 -3.52
N GLY A 158 -26.40 -5.17 -2.70
CA GLY A 158 -25.57 -6.37 -2.65
C GLY A 158 -24.45 -6.28 -1.62
N GLU A 159 -24.17 -7.41 -0.97
CA GLU A 159 -23.10 -7.54 0.02
C GLU A 159 -21.73 -7.61 -0.66
N ILE A 160 -20.76 -6.89 -0.10
CA ILE A 160 -19.36 -6.92 -0.54
C ILE A 160 -18.68 -8.12 0.13
N LYS A 161 -18.88 -9.31 -0.45
CA LYS A 161 -18.36 -10.58 0.09
C LYS A 161 -16.84 -10.59 0.28
N SER A 162 -16.10 -9.86 -0.56
CA SER A 162 -14.64 -9.72 -0.46
C SER A 162 -14.18 -9.05 0.84
N TYR A 163 -15.07 -8.32 1.53
CA TYR A 163 -14.74 -7.79 2.85
C TYR A 163 -14.46 -8.93 3.84
N GLN A 164 -15.35 -9.92 3.90
CA GLN A 164 -15.18 -11.06 4.80
C GLN A 164 -14.10 -12.05 4.32
N THR A 165 -14.01 -12.31 3.01
CA THR A 165 -13.10 -13.33 2.49
C THR A 165 -11.66 -12.86 2.29
N GLU A 166 -11.44 -11.54 2.10
CA GLU A 166 -10.11 -10.99 1.81
C GLU A 166 -9.71 -9.88 2.81
N THR A 167 -10.62 -8.93 3.09
CA THR A 167 -10.27 -7.75 3.90
C THR A 167 -10.02 -8.12 5.37
N ILE A 168 -10.92 -8.88 5.99
CA ILE A 168 -10.79 -9.27 7.40
C ILE A 168 -9.56 -10.15 7.67
N PRO A 169 -9.23 -11.17 6.86
CA PRO A 169 -8.00 -11.93 7.03
C PRO A 169 -6.74 -11.06 6.99
N ILE A 170 -6.64 -10.13 6.04
CA ILE A 170 -5.50 -9.19 5.96
C ILE A 170 -5.47 -8.28 7.18
N PHE A 171 -6.63 -7.74 7.59
CA PHE A 171 -6.74 -6.86 8.75
C PHE A 171 -6.27 -7.57 10.04
N LEU A 172 -6.74 -8.78 10.29
CA LEU A 172 -6.34 -9.58 11.46
C LEU A 172 -4.87 -9.97 11.43
N HIS A 173 -4.33 -10.30 10.25
CA HIS A 173 -2.90 -10.57 10.07
C HIS A 173 -2.02 -9.34 10.34
N GLN A 174 -2.48 -8.15 9.93
CA GLN A 174 -1.77 -6.90 10.24
C GLN A 174 -1.91 -6.53 11.72
N LEU A 175 -3.08 -6.76 12.32
CA LEU A 175 -3.32 -6.55 13.74
C LEU A 175 -2.41 -7.43 14.60
N SER A 176 -2.26 -8.72 14.28
CA SER A 176 -1.38 -9.63 15.03
C SER A 176 0.09 -9.21 15.00
N LYS A 177 0.54 -8.61 13.89
CA LYS A 177 1.92 -8.11 13.75
C LYS A 177 2.16 -6.77 14.45
N LEU A 178 1.23 -5.84 14.32
CA LEU A 178 1.42 -4.46 14.80
C LEU A 178 0.97 -4.27 16.26
N PHE A 179 -0.02 -5.05 16.70
CA PHE A 179 -0.71 -4.95 17.98
C PHE A 179 -0.94 -6.36 18.58
N PRO A 180 0.13 -7.11 18.87
CA PRO A 180 0.03 -8.51 19.30
C PRO A 180 -0.77 -8.68 20.60
N GLU A 181 -0.68 -7.73 21.52
CA GLU A 181 -1.42 -7.76 22.79
C GLU A 181 -2.95 -7.65 22.56
N GLN A 182 -3.37 -6.67 21.74
CA GLN A 182 -4.77 -6.45 21.39
C GLN A 182 -5.32 -7.64 20.59
N TYR A 183 -4.50 -8.20 19.69
CA TYR A 183 -4.84 -9.40 18.95
C TYR A 183 -5.05 -10.61 19.87
N ASN A 184 -4.14 -10.86 20.80
CA ASN A 184 -4.26 -11.97 21.75
C ASN A 184 -5.49 -11.82 22.65
N ALA A 185 -5.78 -10.60 23.12
CA ALA A 185 -7.00 -10.32 23.88
C ALA A 185 -8.27 -10.55 23.04
N PHE A 186 -8.24 -10.20 21.76
CA PHE A 186 -9.34 -10.46 20.83
C PHE A 186 -9.59 -11.95 20.61
N ILE A 187 -8.55 -12.75 20.35
CA ILE A 187 -8.68 -14.21 20.19
C ILE A 187 -9.13 -14.88 21.48
N ALA A 188 -8.68 -14.41 22.64
CA ALA A 188 -9.15 -14.93 23.93
C ALA A 188 -10.65 -14.68 24.17
N ALA A 189 -11.15 -13.52 23.72
CA ALA A 189 -12.57 -13.17 23.84
C ALA A 189 -13.45 -13.84 22.77
N PHE A 190 -12.91 -14.07 21.57
CA PHE A 190 -13.61 -14.64 20.42
C PHE A 190 -12.79 -15.79 19.79
N PRO A 191 -12.75 -16.97 20.43
CA PRO A 191 -11.88 -18.08 20.02
C PRO A 191 -12.26 -18.71 18.67
N ASP A 192 -13.47 -18.46 18.18
CA ASP A 192 -13.96 -18.95 16.88
C ASP A 192 -13.26 -18.28 15.68
N TYR A 193 -12.50 -17.20 15.91
CA TYR A 193 -11.70 -16.58 14.86
C TYR A 193 -10.43 -17.38 14.59
N GLU A 194 -10.44 -18.13 13.49
CA GLU A 194 -9.24 -18.76 12.94
C GLU A 194 -8.40 -17.72 12.17
N LEU A 195 -7.12 -17.60 12.50
CA LEU A 195 -6.18 -16.78 11.72
C LEU A 195 -5.91 -17.47 10.38
N LYS A 196 -6.63 -17.06 9.35
CA LYS A 196 -6.36 -17.50 7.99
C LYS A 196 -5.23 -16.68 7.40
N ALA A 197 -4.21 -17.36 6.89
CA ALA A 197 -3.15 -16.71 6.12
C ALA A 197 -3.79 -15.91 4.97
N PRO A 198 -3.45 -14.62 4.79
CA PRO A 198 -4.07 -13.83 3.75
C PRO A 198 -3.75 -14.36 2.35
N ASP A 199 -4.73 -14.27 1.45
CA ASP A 199 -4.50 -14.55 0.03
C ASP A 199 -3.96 -13.30 -0.66
N TYR A 200 -2.72 -13.39 -1.15
CA TYR A 200 -2.04 -12.29 -1.83
C TYR A 200 -2.08 -12.43 -3.35
N ARG A 201 -2.69 -13.50 -3.89
CA ARG A 201 -2.78 -13.71 -5.34
C ARG A 201 -3.45 -12.52 -6.02
N GLY A 202 -2.84 -12.09 -7.11
CA GLY A 202 -3.29 -10.94 -7.89
C GLY A 202 -2.76 -9.59 -7.42
N LYS A 203 -2.19 -9.49 -6.21
CA LYS A 203 -1.59 -8.27 -5.68
C LYS A 203 -0.19 -8.04 -6.25
N TYR A 204 0.28 -6.80 -6.20
CA TYR A 204 1.63 -6.44 -6.63
C TYR A 204 2.55 -6.29 -5.42
N ALA A 205 3.81 -6.72 -5.58
CA ALA A 205 4.84 -6.61 -4.56
C ALA A 205 6.17 -6.17 -5.18
N LYS A 206 7.02 -5.52 -4.37
CA LYS A 206 8.40 -5.20 -4.74
C LYS A 206 9.19 -6.51 -4.82
N LEU A 207 9.65 -6.86 -6.03
CA LEU A 207 10.20 -8.18 -6.32
C LEU A 207 11.44 -8.50 -5.46
N SER A 208 12.28 -7.50 -5.16
CA SER A 208 13.48 -7.69 -4.31
C SER A 208 13.18 -8.11 -2.87
N THR A 209 11.93 -7.94 -2.42
CA THR A 209 11.47 -8.28 -1.05
C THR A 209 10.66 -9.58 -0.98
N CYS A 210 10.42 -10.23 -2.13
CA CYS A 210 9.64 -11.46 -2.20
C CYS A 210 10.50 -12.70 -1.87
N ASN A 211 9.85 -13.84 -1.66
CA ASN A 211 10.51 -15.11 -1.37
C ASN A 211 11.43 -15.52 -2.54
N ARG A 212 12.74 -15.62 -2.29
CA ARG A 212 13.74 -15.91 -3.33
C ARG A 212 13.80 -17.37 -3.75
N GLU A 213 13.20 -18.27 -2.98
CA GLU A 213 13.19 -19.71 -3.27
C GLU A 213 12.12 -20.12 -4.29
N LEU A 214 11.21 -19.19 -4.62
CA LEU A 214 10.09 -19.46 -5.51
C LEU A 214 10.28 -18.86 -6.90
N THR A 215 9.44 -19.32 -7.82
CA THR A 215 9.41 -18.87 -9.21
C THR A 215 8.38 -17.77 -9.42
N TYR A 216 8.67 -16.83 -10.29
CA TYR A 216 7.84 -15.67 -10.64
C TYR A 216 7.50 -15.69 -12.12
N ARG A 217 6.33 -15.15 -12.50
CA ARG A 217 5.90 -15.08 -13.89
C ARG A 217 5.79 -13.64 -14.36
N ASP A 218 6.27 -13.37 -15.57
CA ASP A 218 6.02 -12.10 -16.24
C ASP A 218 4.62 -12.06 -16.87
N ALA A 219 4.28 -10.92 -17.48
CA ALA A 219 3.00 -10.72 -18.16
C ALA A 219 2.80 -11.63 -19.39
N HIS A 220 3.87 -12.25 -19.89
CA HIS A 220 3.88 -13.13 -21.06
C HIS A 220 3.92 -14.61 -20.68
N GLY A 221 3.94 -14.94 -19.38
CA GLY A 221 3.98 -16.29 -18.85
C GLY A 221 5.39 -16.92 -18.76
N ASN A 222 6.45 -16.16 -19.05
CA ASN A 222 7.82 -16.63 -18.85
C ASN A 222 8.09 -16.77 -17.33
N SER A 223 8.80 -17.84 -16.96
CA SER A 223 9.09 -18.16 -15.56
C SER A 223 10.52 -17.79 -15.20
N PHE A 224 10.67 -17.04 -14.10
CA PHE A 224 11.94 -16.54 -13.58
C PHE A 224 12.17 -17.09 -12.18
N ARG A 225 13.41 -17.47 -11.88
CA ARG A 225 13.87 -17.83 -10.52
C ARG A 225 14.99 -16.90 -10.10
N PHE A 226 15.18 -16.72 -8.80
CA PHE A 226 16.37 -16.02 -8.31
C PHE A 226 17.62 -16.90 -8.45
N ASP A 227 18.75 -16.25 -8.74
CA ASP A 227 20.10 -16.80 -8.71
C ASP A 227 21.03 -15.71 -8.17
N GLY A 228 21.28 -15.73 -6.86
CA GLY A 228 21.85 -14.55 -6.18
C GLY A 228 20.99 -13.32 -6.47
N ASP A 229 21.62 -12.19 -6.79
CA ASP A 229 20.96 -10.90 -7.12
C ASP A 229 20.49 -10.76 -8.57
N GLU A 230 20.34 -11.89 -9.27
CA GLU A 230 19.79 -11.92 -10.62
C GLU A 230 18.50 -12.77 -10.68
N LEU A 231 17.64 -12.43 -11.63
CA LEU A 231 16.55 -13.27 -12.10
C LEU A 231 17.01 -14.03 -13.33
N VAL A 232 16.79 -15.33 -13.34
CA VAL A 232 17.15 -16.21 -14.45
C VAL A 232 15.89 -16.82 -15.05
N CYS A 233 15.72 -16.65 -16.36
CA CYS A 233 14.76 -17.38 -17.17
C CYS A 233 15.51 -18.20 -18.21
N ASP A 234 15.54 -19.52 -18.06
CA ASP A 234 16.30 -20.40 -18.94
C ASP A 234 15.70 -20.53 -20.36
N LYS A 235 14.39 -20.30 -20.47
CA LYS A 235 13.63 -20.36 -21.73
C LYS A 235 12.78 -19.12 -21.93
N TYR A 236 13.44 -17.96 -22.00
CA TYR A 236 12.75 -16.72 -22.29
C TYR A 236 12.31 -16.69 -23.75
N ARG A 237 11.01 -16.51 -24.00
CA ARG A 237 10.48 -16.40 -25.36
C ARG A 237 10.90 -15.07 -25.97
N ILE A 238 11.82 -15.12 -26.92
CA ILE A 238 12.22 -13.94 -27.68
C ILE A 238 11.28 -13.82 -28.89
N GLY A 239 10.64 -12.66 -29.05
CA GLY A 239 9.83 -12.36 -30.24
C GLY A 239 10.67 -12.31 -31.52
N GLY A 240 10.15 -11.68 -32.59
CA GLY A 240 10.80 -11.63 -33.92
C GLY A 240 12.14 -10.89 -34.03
N PHE A 241 12.84 -10.64 -32.92
CA PHE A 241 14.10 -9.90 -32.83
C PHE A 241 15.34 -10.81 -32.72
N MET A 242 15.21 -12.13 -32.92
CA MET A 242 16.36 -13.03 -32.86
C MET A 242 17.27 -12.85 -34.09
N PRO A 243 18.53 -12.42 -33.92
CA PRO A 243 19.44 -12.15 -35.04
C PRO A 243 19.95 -13.42 -35.74
N PHE A 244 19.79 -14.59 -35.11
CA PHE A 244 20.23 -15.88 -35.65
C PHE A 244 19.10 -16.91 -35.53
N SER A 245 19.00 -17.83 -36.49
CA SER A 245 17.94 -18.85 -36.53
C SER A 245 18.07 -19.80 -35.33
N SER A 246 17.33 -19.54 -34.28
CA SER A 246 17.19 -20.47 -33.17
C SER A 246 15.72 -20.61 -32.78
N SER A 247 15.45 -21.54 -31.88
CA SER A 247 14.16 -22.08 -31.43
C SER A 247 13.15 -21.05 -30.87
N GLY A 248 13.39 -19.74 -30.99
CA GLY A 248 12.55 -18.68 -30.45
C GLY A 248 12.74 -18.45 -28.95
N TYR A 249 13.77 -19.07 -28.36
CA TYR A 249 14.10 -18.95 -26.94
C TYR A 249 15.57 -18.61 -26.74
N ALA A 250 15.86 -17.86 -25.68
CA ALA A 250 17.21 -17.78 -25.10
C ALA A 250 17.14 -17.72 -23.58
N GLN A 251 18.30 -17.90 -22.94
CA GLN A 251 18.44 -17.62 -21.52
C GLN A 251 18.49 -16.10 -21.31
N MET A 252 17.73 -15.62 -20.33
CA MET A 252 17.73 -14.23 -19.90
C MET A 252 18.17 -14.16 -18.44
N ARG A 253 19.11 -13.27 -18.15
CA ARG A 253 19.55 -12.92 -16.79
C ARG A 253 19.32 -11.43 -16.59
N ILE A 254 18.65 -11.05 -15.51
CA ILE A 254 18.31 -9.66 -15.22
C ILE A 254 18.72 -9.34 -13.78
N PRO A 255 19.55 -8.31 -13.54
CA PRO A 255 19.82 -7.85 -12.20
C PRO A 255 18.53 -7.42 -11.49
N VAL A 256 18.34 -7.90 -10.26
CA VAL A 256 17.20 -7.50 -9.44
C VAL A 256 17.41 -6.05 -9.01
N THR A 257 16.44 -5.20 -9.30
CA THR A 257 16.46 -3.79 -8.87
C THR A 257 15.30 -3.50 -7.95
N ASP A 258 15.47 -2.45 -7.15
CA ASP A 258 14.49 -2.06 -6.15
C ASP A 258 13.19 -1.47 -6.71
N ASP A 259 13.19 -1.11 -7.99
CA ASP A 259 12.03 -0.59 -8.70
C ASP A 259 11.18 -1.69 -9.35
N MET A 260 11.67 -2.95 -9.36
CA MET A 260 10.96 -4.06 -9.99
C MET A 260 9.72 -4.48 -9.20
N GLN A 261 8.63 -4.67 -9.94
CA GLN A 261 7.33 -5.04 -9.41
C GLN A 261 6.88 -6.37 -10.00
N VAL A 262 6.24 -7.20 -9.19
CA VAL A 262 5.69 -8.48 -9.64
C VAL A 262 4.27 -8.70 -9.15
N LYS A 263 3.43 -9.29 -10.00
CA LYS A 263 2.11 -9.76 -9.60
C LYS A 263 2.25 -11.12 -8.92
N ILE A 264 1.80 -11.22 -7.69
CA ILE A 264 1.81 -12.45 -6.91
C ILE A 264 0.84 -13.46 -7.53
N THR A 265 1.34 -14.65 -7.81
CA THR A 265 0.57 -15.78 -8.36
C THR A 265 0.36 -16.89 -7.34
N ASP A 266 1.19 -16.93 -6.30
CA ASP A 266 1.12 -17.85 -5.17
C ASP A 266 1.43 -17.07 -3.89
N SER A 267 0.57 -17.16 -2.88
CA SER A 267 0.74 -16.44 -1.61
C SER A 267 2.05 -16.79 -0.89
N ASN A 268 2.65 -17.95 -1.15
CA ASN A 268 3.96 -18.34 -0.59
C ASN A 268 5.12 -17.48 -1.13
N GLN A 269 4.90 -16.72 -2.21
CA GLN A 269 5.84 -15.72 -2.71
C GLN A 269 5.97 -14.52 -1.77
N VAL A 270 5.01 -14.32 -0.88
CA VAL A 270 5.00 -13.24 0.11
C VAL A 270 5.57 -13.75 1.42
N THR A 271 6.60 -13.08 1.91
CA THR A 271 7.19 -13.28 3.24
C THR A 271 6.83 -12.14 4.17
N ASP A 272 7.23 -12.23 5.43
CA ASP A 272 7.04 -11.13 6.39
C ASP A 272 7.79 -9.85 6.02
N GLN A 273 8.84 -9.95 5.19
CA GLN A 273 9.62 -8.81 4.71
C GLN A 273 9.09 -8.24 3.39
N THR A 274 8.08 -8.88 2.80
CA THR A 274 7.60 -8.50 1.47
C THR A 274 6.81 -7.20 1.52
N VAL A 275 7.25 -6.24 0.72
CA VAL A 275 6.60 -4.94 0.57
C VAL A 275 5.56 -5.04 -0.54
N LEU A 276 4.29 -5.17 -0.14
CA LEU A 276 3.15 -5.06 -1.05
C LEU A 276 2.97 -3.62 -1.51
N MET A 277 2.59 -3.43 -2.78
CA MET A 277 2.35 -2.13 -3.41
C MET A 277 0.86 -1.84 -3.61
#